data_AF-A0A0M8TSF6-F1
#
_entry.id   AF-A0A0M8TSF6-F1
#
_cell.length_a   1.000
_cell.length_b   1.000
_cell.length_c   1.000
_cell.angle_alpha   90.00
_cell.angle_beta   90.00
_cell.angle_gamma   90.00
#
_symmetry.space_group_name_H-M   'P 1'
#
loop_
_entity.id
_entity.type
_entity.pdbx_description
1 polymer ?
#
loop_
_entity_poly.entity_id
_entity_poly.type
_entity_poly.pdbx_seq_one_letter_code
_entity_poly.pdbx_strand_id
1 'polypeptide(L)'
;MSDGPAAPRRPGEPWGGVSPFSIKTKLGALVVISVLITTGLLMIAVHTKTELRFITVFSMIATLLITQFVAHSLTAPLDEMNAVARSISHGDYTRRVRENRRDELGDLAQTINHMADDLEAQERQRKELVANVSHELRTPIAGLRAVLENIVDGVTEADPETMRTALKQTERLGRLVETLLDLSRLDNGVVPLRRRRFEVWPYLSGVLKEANMVASARAGIASGSGSHTRTDVHLHLDVSPPELTAHADPERIHQVVANLIDNAVKHSPAHGRVTVKARRGAWPESLELEVLDEGPGIPRSEWHRVFERFNRGNVNRPHGPGSDGGTGLGLAIARWAVDLHGGRIGVAESERGCRILVTLPGLPSLPS
;
A
#
# COMPACT_ATOMS: atom_id res chain seq x y z
N MET A 1 44.50 -4.37 16.62
CA MET A 1 44.66 -3.03 17.18
C MET A 1 44.81 -2.04 16.05
N SER A 2 43.74 -1.31 15.73
CA SER A 2 43.78 -0.05 14.98
C SER A 2 42.41 0.63 15.19
N ASP A 3 42.39 1.61 16.10
CA ASP A 3 41.24 2.47 16.36
C ASP A 3 41.01 3.40 15.16
N GLY A 4 39.79 3.37 14.60
CA GLY A 4 39.31 4.36 13.64
C GLY A 4 38.66 5.55 14.37
N PRO A 5 38.69 6.76 13.78
CA PRO A 5 38.29 7.98 14.47
C PRO A 5 36.77 8.06 14.70
N ALA A 6 36.40 8.43 15.92
CA ALA A 6 35.02 8.64 16.34
C ALA A 6 34.33 9.75 15.53
N ALA A 7 33.14 9.45 15.01
CA ALA A 7 32.28 10.41 14.33
C ALA A 7 31.84 11.55 15.27
N PRO A 8 31.62 12.78 14.76
CA PRO A 8 31.24 13.91 15.58
C PRO A 8 29.83 13.72 16.15
N ARG A 9 29.71 13.83 17.48
CA ARG A 9 28.45 13.78 18.23
C ARG A 9 27.49 14.87 17.75
N ARG A 10 26.23 14.51 17.52
CA ARG A 10 25.15 15.46 17.23
C ARG A 10 24.88 16.34 18.46
N PRO A 11 24.70 17.66 18.32
CA PRO A 11 24.40 18.53 19.45
C PRO A 11 22.96 18.25 19.91
N GLY A 12 22.82 17.55 21.05
CA GLY A 12 21.51 17.28 21.64
C GLY A 12 21.39 16.06 22.54
N GLU A 13 22.40 15.19 22.65
CA GLU A 13 22.34 14.06 23.60
C GLU A 13 22.62 14.52 25.04
N PRO A 14 21.65 14.43 25.96
CA PRO A 14 21.89 14.71 27.37
C PRO A 14 22.79 13.62 27.96
N TRP A 15 23.88 14.04 28.59
CA TRP A 15 24.75 13.19 29.39
C TRP A 15 23.99 12.70 30.62
N GLY A 16 23.94 11.38 30.84
CA GLY A 16 23.38 10.80 32.07
C GLY A 16 21.85 10.67 32.07
N GLY A 17 21.34 9.82 31.18
CA GLY A 17 20.13 8.97 31.22
C GLY A 17 18.99 9.15 32.23
N VAL A 18 18.66 10.36 32.68
CA VAL A 18 17.47 10.61 33.50
C VAL A 18 16.79 11.88 33.02
N SER A 19 15.70 11.72 32.25
CA SER A 19 14.82 12.84 31.96
C SER A 19 14.15 13.28 33.27
N PRO A 20 14.07 14.60 33.58
CA PRO A 20 13.51 15.07 34.84
C PRO A 20 12.02 14.71 35.01
N PHE A 21 11.36 14.27 33.94
CA PHE A 21 9.95 13.87 33.93
C PHE A 21 9.71 12.35 33.87
N SER A 22 10.75 11.52 33.85
CA SER A 22 10.62 10.05 33.84
C SER A 22 9.78 9.52 35.02
N ILE A 23 8.96 8.51 34.77
CA ILE A 23 8.20 7.78 35.80
C ILE A 23 9.14 7.22 36.87
N LYS A 24 10.34 6.76 36.48
CA LYS A 24 11.35 6.26 37.42
C LYS A 24 11.81 7.36 38.36
N THR A 25 11.99 8.58 37.86
CA THR A 25 12.36 9.76 38.67
C THR A 25 11.25 10.12 39.64
N LYS A 26 9.98 10.09 39.21
CA LYS A 26 8.82 10.37 40.07
C LYS A 26 8.65 9.32 41.17
N LEU A 27 8.78 8.04 40.84
CA LEU A 27 8.74 6.94 41.82
C LEU A 27 9.93 7.00 42.78
N GLY A 28 11.13 7.27 42.28
CA GLY A 28 12.33 7.46 43.10
C GLY A 28 12.17 8.61 44.08
N ALA A 29 11.69 9.77 43.62
CA ALA A 29 11.40 10.92 44.48
C ALA A 29 10.33 10.59 45.52
N LEU A 30 9.27 9.88 45.14
CA LEU A 30 8.21 9.44 46.06
C LEU A 30 8.75 8.54 47.19
N VAL A 31 9.60 7.57 46.84
CA VAL A 31 10.23 6.68 47.83
C VAL A 31 11.16 7.46 48.75
N VAL A 32 12.02 8.34 48.21
CA VAL A 32 12.93 9.18 49.00
C VAL A 32 12.14 10.07 49.96
N ILE A 33 11.08 10.74 49.48
CA ILE A 33 10.20 11.57 50.31
C ILE A 33 9.52 10.74 51.40
N SER A 34 8.99 9.57 51.07
CA SER A 34 8.35 8.66 52.04
C SER A 34 9.31 8.23 53.15
N VAL A 35 10.54 7.85 52.78
CA VAL A 35 11.59 7.47 53.75
C VAL A 35 11.97 8.66 54.62
N LEU A 36 12.19 9.84 54.04
CA LEU A 36 12.53 11.06 54.79
C LEU A 36 11.42 11.44 55.79
N ILE A 37 10.15 11.37 55.38
CA ILE A 37 9.00 11.61 56.25
C ILE A 37 8.97 10.59 57.39
N THR A 38 9.14 9.31 57.08
CA THR A 38 9.09 8.22 58.07
C THR A 38 10.23 8.34 59.08
N THR A 39 11.46 8.55 58.61
CA THR A 39 12.63 8.73 59.46
C THR A 39 12.54 10.00 60.30
N GLY A 40 12.06 11.11 59.73
CA GLY A 40 11.84 12.36 60.45
C GLY A 40 10.81 12.24 61.56
N LEU A 41 9.66 11.60 61.28
CA LEU A 41 8.63 11.32 62.28
C LEU A 41 9.16 10.44 63.41
N LEU A 42 9.96 9.42 63.09
CA LEU A 42 10.59 8.55 64.09
C LEU A 42 11.61 9.31 64.95
N MET A 43 12.44 10.16 64.34
CA MET A 43 13.43 10.97 65.06
C MET A 43 12.74 11.94 66.04
N ILE A 44 11.67 12.60 65.60
CA ILE A 44 10.86 13.48 66.46
C ILE A 44 10.21 12.69 67.60
N ALA A 45 9.70 11.48 67.31
CA ALA A 45 9.10 10.59 68.30
C ALA A 45 10.07 10.23 69.44
N VAL A 46 11.35 10.04 69.10
CA VAL A 46 12.38 9.64 70.08
C VAL A 46 12.91 10.84 70.88
N HIS A 47 13.00 12.03 70.28
CA HIS A 47 13.54 13.22 70.96
C HIS A 47 12.51 14.08 71.69
N THR A 48 11.23 13.88 71.42
CA THR A 48 10.16 14.72 71.94
C THR A 48 9.16 13.85 72.70
N LYS A 49 8.58 14.34 73.80
CA LYS A 49 7.42 13.68 74.48
C LYS A 49 6.13 13.81 73.66
N THR A 50 6.22 13.66 72.34
CA THR A 50 5.07 13.76 71.45
C THR A 50 4.21 12.52 71.69
N GLU A 51 2.94 12.74 71.98
CA GLU A 51 1.97 11.66 72.06
C GLU A 51 1.98 10.86 70.74
N LEU A 52 2.11 9.54 70.83
CA LEU A 52 2.08 8.59 69.70
C LEU A 52 0.91 8.86 68.73
N ARG A 53 -0.18 9.43 69.25
CA ARG A 53 -1.39 9.84 68.52
C ARG A 53 -1.12 10.84 67.39
N PHE A 54 -0.16 11.75 67.51
CA PHE A 54 0.13 12.72 66.43
C PHE A 54 0.88 12.06 65.28
N ILE A 55 1.86 11.19 65.58
CA ILE A 55 2.66 10.50 64.57
C ILE A 55 1.78 9.60 63.71
N THR A 56 0.84 8.87 64.32
CA THR A 56 -0.09 8.01 63.56
C THR A 56 -0.98 8.81 62.62
N VAL A 57 -1.47 9.98 63.04
CA VAL A 57 -2.26 10.87 62.19
C VAL A 57 -1.44 11.39 61.01
N PHE A 58 -0.22 11.88 61.24
CA PHE A 58 0.66 12.34 60.15
C PHE A 58 1.02 11.23 59.16
N SER A 59 1.33 10.03 59.66
CA SER A 59 1.61 8.86 58.80
C SER A 59 0.39 8.46 57.96
N MET A 60 -0.82 8.55 58.52
CA MET A 60 -2.06 8.24 57.79
C MET A 60 -2.32 9.25 56.67
N ILE A 61 -2.10 10.54 56.93
CA ILE A 61 -2.21 11.61 55.93
C ILE A 61 -1.15 11.41 54.83
N ALA A 62 0.10 11.17 55.19
CA ALA A 62 1.18 10.95 54.22
C ALA A 62 0.88 9.75 53.31
N THR A 63 0.41 8.64 53.89
CA THR A 63 -0.01 7.46 53.13
C THR A 63 -1.13 7.80 52.14
N LEU A 64 -2.17 8.52 52.59
CA LEU A 64 -3.28 8.91 51.73
C LEU A 64 -2.82 9.79 50.55
N LEU A 65 -1.92 10.74 50.80
CA LEU A 65 -1.36 11.61 49.76
C LEU A 65 -0.53 10.82 48.74
N ILE A 66 0.30 9.88 49.21
CA ILE A 66 1.10 9.00 48.34
C ILE A 66 0.18 8.13 47.47
N THR A 67 -0.84 7.50 48.07
CA THR A 67 -1.83 6.69 47.34
C THR A 67 -2.54 7.52 46.28
N GLN A 68 -2.98 8.74 46.63
CA GLN A 68 -3.66 9.63 45.70
C GLN A 68 -2.74 10.07 44.54
N PHE A 69 -1.47 10.35 44.83
CA PHE A 69 -0.47 10.68 43.83
C PHE A 69 -0.25 9.54 42.84
N VAL A 70 -0.08 8.30 43.31
CA VAL A 70 0.09 7.12 42.45
C VAL A 70 -1.16 6.89 41.60
N ALA A 71 -2.34 6.97 42.21
CA ALA A 71 -3.60 6.76 41.52
C ALA A 71 -3.78 7.75 40.34
N HIS A 72 -3.49 9.04 40.54
CA HIS A 72 -3.65 10.05 39.48
C HIS A 72 -2.48 10.10 38.49
N SER A 73 -1.25 9.82 38.95
CA SER A 73 -0.05 9.99 38.13
C SER A 73 0.26 8.76 37.26
N LEU A 74 -0.19 7.57 37.68
CA LEU A 74 0.14 6.29 37.04
C LEU A 74 -1.10 5.47 36.71
N THR A 75 -1.96 5.17 37.71
CA THR A 75 -3.08 4.24 37.53
C THR A 75 -4.14 4.78 36.57
N ALA A 76 -4.64 6.00 36.78
CA ALA A 76 -5.68 6.59 35.95
C ALA A 76 -5.28 6.74 34.45
N PRO A 77 -4.06 7.20 34.10
CA PRO A 77 -3.60 7.20 32.71
C PRO A 77 -3.51 5.80 32.09
N LEU A 78 -3.06 4.79 32.85
CA LEU A 78 -2.99 3.41 32.38
C LEU A 78 -4.38 2.82 32.14
N ASP A 79 -5.35 3.13 33.00
CA ASP A 79 -6.74 2.74 32.81
C ASP A 79 -7.36 3.41 31.57
N GLU A 80 -7.06 4.69 31.32
CA GLU A 80 -7.46 5.41 30.10
C GLU A 80 -6.86 4.75 28.85
N MET A 81 -5.57 4.45 28.85
CA MET A 81 -4.89 3.75 27.75
C MET A 81 -5.48 2.35 27.52
N ASN A 82 -5.75 1.60 28.58
CA ASN A 82 -6.37 0.28 28.49
C ASN A 82 -7.80 0.38 27.91
N ALA A 83 -8.56 1.41 28.28
CA ALA A 83 -9.88 1.65 27.72
C ALA A 83 -9.83 1.98 26.22
N VAL A 84 -8.84 2.75 25.76
CA VAL A 84 -8.62 3.04 24.33
C VAL A 84 -8.12 1.80 23.59
N ALA A 85 -7.17 1.06 24.15
CA ALA A 85 -6.70 -0.20 23.56
C ALA A 85 -7.83 -1.22 23.40
N ARG A 86 -8.73 -1.32 24.39
CA ARG A 86 -9.94 -2.15 24.31
C ARG A 86 -10.92 -1.65 23.25
N SER A 87 -11.12 -0.33 23.07
CA SER A 87 -11.99 0.15 22.00
C SER A 87 -11.42 -0.18 20.62
N ILE A 88 -10.10 -0.02 20.45
CA ILE A 88 -9.37 -0.42 19.24
C ILE A 88 -9.54 -1.93 18.98
N SER A 89 -9.41 -2.77 20.01
CA SER A 89 -9.59 -4.23 19.85
C SER A 89 -11.02 -4.63 19.46
N HIS A 90 -12.01 -3.78 19.72
CA HIS A 90 -13.41 -3.97 19.31
C HIS A 90 -13.75 -3.25 17.98
N GLY A 91 -12.76 -2.70 17.29
CA GLY A 91 -12.91 -2.08 15.98
C GLY A 91 -13.25 -0.59 15.97
N ASP A 92 -13.24 0.08 17.13
CA ASP A 92 -13.33 1.54 17.19
C ASP A 92 -11.93 2.16 17.17
N TYR A 93 -11.48 2.45 15.95
CA TYR A 93 -10.19 3.06 15.68
C TYR A 93 -10.21 4.60 15.76
N THR A 94 -11.31 5.24 16.19
CA THR A 94 -11.41 6.71 16.22
C THR A 94 -10.98 7.32 17.55
N ARG A 95 -10.95 6.51 18.63
CA ARG A 95 -10.50 6.97 19.95
C ARG A 95 -8.99 7.14 19.99
N ARG A 96 -8.54 8.13 20.76
CA ARG A 96 -7.12 8.45 20.96
C ARG A 96 -6.83 8.63 22.44
N VAL A 97 -5.59 8.32 22.82
CA VAL A 97 -5.05 8.63 24.14
C VAL A 97 -4.58 10.09 24.14
N ARG A 98 -4.79 10.80 25.25
CA ARG A 98 -4.34 12.21 25.39
C ARG A 98 -2.82 12.31 25.45
N GLU A 99 -2.24 13.25 24.69
CA GLU A 99 -0.78 13.42 24.51
C GLU A 99 -0.14 14.49 25.40
N ASN A 100 -0.76 14.85 26.53
CA ASN A 100 -0.30 15.97 27.35
C ASN A 100 0.91 15.64 28.26
N ARG A 101 1.62 14.53 28.03
CA ARG A 101 2.71 14.04 28.89
C ARG A 101 4.02 13.90 28.12
N ARG A 102 5.13 14.25 28.78
CA ARG A 102 6.51 14.12 28.26
C ARG A 102 7.30 13.12 29.08
N ASP A 103 6.70 11.97 29.33
CA ASP A 103 7.28 10.83 30.06
C ASP A 103 7.01 9.54 29.27
N GLU A 104 7.43 8.39 29.80
CA GLU A 104 7.33 7.11 29.09
C GLU A 104 5.87 6.70 28.80
N LEU A 105 4.91 7.21 29.58
CA LEU A 105 3.48 7.05 29.30
C LEU A 105 3.05 7.92 28.10
N GLY A 106 3.66 9.09 27.91
CA GLY A 106 3.48 9.91 26.71
C GLY A 106 3.96 9.20 25.45
N ASP A 107 5.14 8.58 25.48
CA ASP A 107 5.66 7.80 24.35
C ASP A 107 4.76 6.60 24.02
N LEU A 108 4.22 5.93 25.05
CA LEU A 108 3.24 4.86 24.88
C LEU A 108 1.92 5.39 24.29
N ALA A 109 1.43 6.54 24.75
CA ALA A 109 0.23 7.18 24.19
C ALA A 109 0.40 7.45 22.68
N GLN A 110 1.54 8.02 22.30
CA GLN A 110 1.87 8.30 20.90
C GLN A 110 1.93 7.01 20.07
N THR A 111 2.54 5.95 20.61
CA THR A 111 2.61 4.65 19.93
C THR A 111 1.21 4.04 19.72
N ILE A 112 0.34 4.11 20.74
CA ILE A 112 -1.05 3.64 20.63
C ILE A 112 -1.83 4.46 19.59
N ASN A 113 -1.64 5.79 19.58
CA ASN A 113 -2.31 6.67 18.61
C ASN A 113 -1.86 6.40 17.17
N HIS A 114 -0.55 6.23 16.94
CA HIS A 114 -0.05 5.85 15.62
C HIS A 114 -0.59 4.50 15.15
N MET A 115 -0.63 3.50 16.04
CA MET A 115 -1.26 2.22 15.72
C MET A 115 -2.75 2.38 15.39
N ALA A 116 -3.47 3.24 16.10
CA ALA A 116 -4.88 3.52 15.81
C ALA A 116 -5.06 4.19 14.44
N ASP A 117 -4.19 5.16 14.09
CA ASP A 117 -4.20 5.81 12.77
C ASP A 117 -3.96 4.82 11.64
N ASP A 118 -2.98 3.92 11.80
CA ASP A 118 -2.66 2.88 10.81
C ASP A 118 -3.84 1.91 10.61
N LEU A 119 -4.45 1.46 11.71
CA LEU A 119 -5.62 0.57 11.67
C LEU A 119 -6.84 1.26 11.06
N GLU A 120 -7.08 2.53 11.39
CA GLU A 120 -8.17 3.32 10.81
C GLU A 120 -7.97 3.51 9.29
N ALA A 121 -6.74 3.79 8.86
CA ALA A 121 -6.40 3.92 7.45
C ALA A 121 -6.61 2.59 6.70
N GLN A 122 -6.19 1.47 7.28
CA GLN A 122 -6.40 0.13 6.72
C GLN A 122 -7.90 -0.21 6.62
N GLU A 123 -8.69 0.08 7.66
CA GLU A 123 -10.13 -0.21 7.63
C GLU A 123 -10.86 0.68 6.61
N ARG A 124 -10.45 1.94 6.47
CA ARG A 124 -10.99 2.83 5.42
C ARG A 124 -10.68 2.28 4.02
N GLN A 125 -9.43 1.89 3.78
CA GLN A 125 -9.02 1.28 2.50
C GLN A 125 -9.79 -0.02 2.21
N ARG A 126 -10.00 -0.86 3.22
CA ARG A 126 -10.79 -2.09 3.10
C ARG A 126 -12.24 -1.79 2.71
N LYS A 127 -12.88 -0.81 3.36
CA LYS A 127 -14.25 -0.39 3.04
C LYS A 127 -14.36 0.19 1.63
N GLU A 128 -13.43 1.05 1.23
CA GLU A 128 -13.37 1.61 -0.12
C GLU A 128 -13.18 0.52 -1.17
N LEU A 129 -12.32 -0.47 -0.91
CA LEU A 129 -12.15 -1.63 -1.79
C LEU A 129 -13.46 -2.38 -1.97
N VAL A 130 -14.13 -2.75 -0.88
CA VAL A 130 -15.41 -3.49 -0.94
C VAL A 130 -16.47 -2.70 -1.71
N ALA A 131 -16.56 -1.39 -1.49
CA ALA A 131 -17.49 -0.52 -2.21
C ALA A 131 -17.18 -0.48 -3.71
N ASN A 132 -15.91 -0.27 -4.08
CA ASN A 132 -15.47 -0.20 -5.48
C ASN A 132 -15.66 -1.54 -6.20
N VAL A 133 -15.31 -2.66 -5.57
CA VAL A 133 -15.56 -4.01 -6.08
C VAL A 133 -17.04 -4.22 -6.35
N SER A 134 -17.89 -3.86 -5.40
CA SER A 134 -19.34 -4.02 -5.53
C SER A 134 -19.89 -3.20 -6.69
N HIS A 135 -19.39 -1.98 -6.88
CA HIS A 135 -19.79 -1.12 -7.98
C HIS A 135 -19.35 -1.68 -9.35
N GLU A 136 -18.08 -2.08 -9.45
CA GLU A 136 -17.48 -2.62 -10.69
C GLU A 136 -18.05 -3.97 -11.10
N LEU A 137 -18.54 -4.78 -10.15
CA LEU A 137 -19.29 -6.01 -10.45
C LEU A 137 -20.73 -5.72 -10.86
N ARG A 138 -21.40 -4.74 -10.21
CA ARG A 138 -22.81 -4.44 -10.46
C ARG A 138 -23.07 -4.01 -11.91
N THR A 139 -22.22 -3.17 -12.49
CA THR A 139 -22.39 -2.65 -13.85
C THR A 139 -22.42 -3.75 -14.93
N PRO A 140 -21.40 -4.62 -15.07
CA PRO A 140 -21.42 -5.69 -16.08
C PRO A 140 -22.53 -6.72 -15.80
N ILE A 141 -22.84 -7.00 -14.54
CA ILE A 141 -23.96 -7.91 -14.19
C ILE A 141 -25.30 -7.31 -14.64
N ALA A 142 -25.54 -6.02 -14.39
CA ALA A 142 -26.76 -5.34 -14.83
C ALA A 142 -26.86 -5.31 -16.36
N GLY A 143 -25.74 -5.06 -17.05
CA GLY A 143 -25.68 -5.10 -18.52
C GLY A 143 -25.98 -6.49 -19.08
N LEU A 144 -25.36 -7.54 -18.52
CA LEU A 144 -25.64 -8.92 -18.89
C LEU A 144 -27.10 -9.28 -18.63
N ARG A 145 -27.65 -8.88 -17.47
CA ARG A 145 -29.05 -9.12 -17.12
C ARG A 145 -29.99 -8.45 -18.11
N ALA A 146 -29.75 -7.19 -18.47
CA ALA A 146 -30.57 -6.47 -19.45
C ALA A 146 -30.57 -7.14 -20.83
N VAL A 147 -29.40 -7.61 -21.29
CA VAL A 147 -29.30 -8.36 -22.55
C VAL A 147 -30.12 -9.66 -22.48
N LEU A 148 -29.98 -10.41 -21.39
CA LEU A 148 -30.70 -11.69 -21.22
C LEU A 148 -32.20 -11.50 -20.99
N GLU A 149 -32.62 -10.47 -20.24
CA GLU A 149 -34.04 -10.10 -20.05
C GLU A 149 -34.69 -9.75 -21.39
N ASN A 150 -34.05 -8.94 -22.23
CA ASN A 150 -34.57 -8.61 -23.56
C ASN A 150 -34.76 -9.85 -24.46
N ILE A 151 -33.88 -10.85 -24.35
CA ILE A 151 -34.02 -12.11 -25.09
C ILE A 151 -35.21 -12.92 -24.56
N VAL A 152 -35.33 -13.03 -23.23
CA VAL A 152 -36.41 -13.79 -22.58
C VAL A 152 -37.78 -13.16 -22.84
N ASP A 153 -37.86 -11.84 -22.82
CA ASP A 153 -39.09 -11.07 -23.06
C ASP A 153 -39.45 -10.99 -24.56
N GLY A 154 -38.61 -11.52 -25.45
CA GLY A 154 -38.82 -11.52 -26.90
C GLY A 154 -38.62 -10.16 -27.57
N VAL A 155 -38.02 -9.20 -26.87
CA VAL A 155 -37.69 -7.86 -27.39
C VAL A 155 -36.48 -7.92 -28.34
N THR A 156 -35.55 -8.86 -28.12
CA THR A 156 -34.37 -9.09 -28.97
C THR A 156 -34.26 -10.58 -29.30
N GLU A 157 -33.89 -10.92 -30.53
CA GLU A 157 -33.66 -12.31 -30.90
C GLU A 157 -32.35 -12.84 -30.31
N ALA A 158 -32.30 -14.14 -30.00
CA ALA A 158 -31.09 -14.82 -29.56
C ALA A 158 -30.11 -15.07 -30.72
N ASP A 159 -29.75 -13.99 -31.42
CA ASP A 159 -28.83 -14.06 -32.56
C ASP A 159 -27.36 -14.21 -32.11
N PRO A 160 -26.46 -14.62 -33.03
CA PRO A 160 -25.05 -14.77 -32.71
C PRO A 160 -24.34 -13.48 -32.23
N GLU A 161 -24.82 -12.29 -32.59
CA GLU A 161 -24.20 -11.03 -32.13
C GLU A 161 -24.56 -10.70 -30.69
N THR A 162 -25.83 -10.89 -30.33
CA THR A 162 -26.37 -10.70 -28.98
C THR A 162 -25.73 -11.70 -28.02
N MET A 163 -25.62 -12.97 -28.44
CA MET A 163 -24.92 -14.00 -27.66
C MET A 163 -23.42 -13.71 -27.49
N ARG A 164 -22.75 -13.17 -28.53
CA ARG A 164 -21.35 -12.69 -28.40
C ARG A 164 -21.24 -11.52 -27.44
N THR A 165 -22.21 -10.62 -27.40
CA THR A 165 -22.25 -9.49 -26.46
C THR A 165 -22.37 -10.00 -25.02
N ALA A 166 -23.27 -10.95 -24.76
CA ALA A 166 -23.39 -11.60 -23.47
C ALA A 166 -22.10 -12.33 -23.05
N LEU A 167 -21.48 -13.08 -23.98
CA LEU A 167 -20.20 -13.77 -23.74
C LEU A 167 -19.08 -12.79 -23.38
N LYS A 168 -18.94 -11.68 -24.13
CA LYS A 168 -17.97 -10.62 -23.84
C LYS A 168 -18.16 -10.02 -22.44
N GLN A 169 -19.40 -9.84 -21.98
CA GLN A 169 -19.65 -9.38 -20.62
C GLN A 169 -19.22 -10.41 -19.57
N THR A 170 -19.49 -11.70 -19.81
CA THR A 170 -19.04 -12.79 -18.92
C THR A 170 -17.52 -12.91 -18.85
N GLU A 171 -16.82 -12.82 -19.99
CA GLU A 171 -15.35 -12.81 -20.04
C GLU A 171 -14.76 -11.59 -19.31
N ARG A 172 -15.41 -10.43 -19.42
CA ARG A 172 -15.03 -9.22 -18.66
C ARG A 172 -15.21 -9.43 -17.16
N LEU A 173 -16.31 -10.05 -16.74
CA LEU A 173 -16.57 -10.39 -15.35
C LEU A 173 -15.52 -11.37 -14.81
N GLY A 174 -15.18 -12.41 -15.59
CA GLY A 174 -14.13 -13.38 -15.24
C GLY A 174 -12.77 -12.71 -15.00
N ARG A 175 -12.34 -11.84 -15.93
CA ARG A 175 -11.09 -11.06 -15.77
C ARG A 175 -11.11 -10.17 -14.52
N LEU A 176 -12.25 -9.55 -14.20
CA LEU A 176 -12.39 -8.76 -12.97
C LEU A 176 -12.23 -9.64 -11.74
N VAL A 177 -12.89 -10.80 -11.70
CA VAL A 177 -12.79 -11.75 -10.57
C VAL A 177 -11.36 -12.26 -10.38
N GLU A 178 -10.68 -12.67 -11.45
CA GLU A 178 -9.27 -13.08 -11.40
C GLU A 178 -8.39 -11.96 -10.83
N THR A 179 -8.62 -10.73 -11.30
CA THR A 179 -7.90 -9.55 -10.79
C THR A 179 -8.14 -9.32 -9.29
N LEU A 180 -9.37 -9.55 -8.80
CA LEU A 180 -9.70 -9.42 -7.39
C LEU A 180 -9.11 -10.55 -6.54
N LEU A 181 -9.03 -11.76 -7.08
CA LEU A 181 -8.35 -12.88 -6.43
C LEU A 181 -6.85 -12.63 -6.34
N ASP A 182 -6.24 -12.08 -7.39
CA ASP A 182 -4.87 -11.60 -7.33
C ASP A 182 -4.74 -10.53 -6.25
N LEU A 183 -5.59 -9.50 -6.26
CA LEU A 183 -5.60 -8.45 -5.23
C LEU A 183 -5.69 -8.99 -3.78
N SER A 184 -6.57 -9.96 -3.54
CA SER A 184 -6.73 -10.61 -2.24
C SER A 184 -5.46 -11.37 -1.81
N ARG A 185 -4.75 -11.98 -2.75
CA ARG A 185 -3.46 -12.61 -2.47
C ARG A 185 -2.38 -11.58 -2.09
N LEU A 186 -2.50 -10.34 -2.57
CA LEU A 186 -1.57 -9.25 -2.23
C LEU A 186 -1.71 -8.83 -0.77
N ASP A 187 -2.95 -8.60 -0.32
CA ASP A 187 -3.23 -8.08 1.02
C ASP A 187 -2.85 -9.09 2.13
N ASN A 188 -2.78 -10.39 1.79
CA ASN A 188 -2.33 -11.42 2.73
C ASN A 188 -0.79 -11.55 2.84
N GLY A 189 0.00 -10.89 1.99
CA GLY A 189 1.46 -10.86 2.09
C GLY A 189 2.20 -12.18 1.83
N VAL A 190 1.50 -13.26 1.43
CA VAL A 190 2.08 -14.62 1.29
C VAL A 190 2.26 -15.04 -0.18
N VAL A 191 2.77 -14.16 -1.03
CA VAL A 191 3.13 -14.58 -2.40
C VAL A 191 4.65 -14.80 -2.48
N PRO A 192 5.14 -16.06 -2.37
CA PRO A 192 6.55 -16.33 -2.57
C PRO A 192 6.93 -16.02 -4.02
N LEU A 193 7.93 -15.16 -4.19
CA LEU A 193 8.53 -14.87 -5.50
C LEU A 193 9.37 -16.04 -5.97
N ARG A 194 9.11 -16.52 -7.19
CA ARG A 194 9.95 -17.52 -7.85
C ARG A 194 10.96 -16.83 -8.74
N ARG A 195 11.93 -16.14 -8.12
CA ARG A 195 12.99 -15.44 -8.85
C ARG A 195 13.90 -16.45 -9.54
N ARG A 196 14.14 -16.23 -10.84
CA ARG A 196 15.12 -17.01 -11.62
C ARG A 196 15.79 -16.12 -12.65
N ARG A 197 16.99 -16.51 -13.05
CA ARG A 197 17.70 -15.87 -14.16
C ARG A 197 17.00 -16.21 -15.49
N PHE A 198 16.80 -15.22 -16.35
CA PHE A 198 16.28 -15.41 -17.70
C PHE A 198 16.86 -14.38 -18.68
N GLU A 199 16.87 -14.73 -19.97
CA GLU A 199 17.23 -13.82 -21.05
C GLU A 199 16.06 -12.90 -21.40
N VAL A 200 16.30 -11.59 -21.40
CA VAL A 200 15.24 -10.58 -21.51
C VAL A 200 14.67 -10.51 -22.92
N TRP A 201 15.52 -10.60 -23.96
CA TRP A 201 15.06 -10.51 -25.35
C TRP A 201 14.08 -11.61 -25.75
N PRO A 202 14.40 -12.92 -25.61
CA PRO A 202 13.46 -13.99 -26.00
C PRO A 202 12.17 -13.94 -25.21
N TYR A 203 12.28 -13.60 -23.93
CA TYR A 203 11.13 -13.49 -23.03
C TYR A 203 10.18 -12.37 -23.46
N LEU A 204 10.66 -11.12 -23.57
CA LEU A 204 9.82 -9.99 -23.96
C LEU A 204 9.29 -10.16 -25.38
N SER A 205 10.07 -10.72 -26.30
CA SER A 205 9.60 -11.05 -27.65
C SER A 205 8.41 -12.02 -27.61
N GLY A 206 8.43 -13.01 -26.73
CA GLY A 206 7.30 -13.90 -26.49
C GLY A 206 6.05 -13.16 -26.01
N VAL A 207 6.20 -12.27 -25.03
CA VAL A 207 5.07 -11.46 -24.50
C VAL A 207 4.46 -10.56 -25.57
N LEU A 208 5.29 -9.90 -26.39
CA LEU A 208 4.80 -9.05 -27.48
C LEU A 208 4.09 -9.85 -28.57
N LYS A 209 4.59 -11.04 -28.91
CA LYS A 209 3.93 -11.93 -29.88
C LYS A 209 2.55 -12.37 -29.38
N GLU A 210 2.45 -12.75 -28.11
CA GLU A 210 1.19 -13.10 -27.48
C GLU A 210 0.21 -11.93 -27.48
N ALA A 211 0.65 -10.73 -27.08
CA ALA A 211 -0.17 -9.52 -27.13
C ALA A 211 -0.69 -9.23 -28.55
N ASN A 212 0.16 -9.42 -29.57
CA ASN A 212 -0.21 -9.23 -30.97
C ASN A 212 -1.20 -10.31 -31.45
N MET A 213 -1.03 -11.56 -31.03
CA MET A 213 -1.98 -12.65 -31.33
C MET A 213 -3.35 -12.41 -30.70
N VAL A 214 -3.40 -11.99 -29.43
CA VAL A 214 -4.65 -11.67 -28.74
C VAL A 214 -5.33 -10.44 -29.35
N ALA A 215 -4.57 -9.46 -29.83
CA ALA A 215 -5.12 -8.34 -30.61
C ALA A 215 -5.68 -8.78 -31.96
N SER A 216 -4.96 -9.65 -32.68
CA SER A 216 -5.36 -10.18 -34.00
C SER A 216 -6.56 -11.14 -33.94
N ALA A 217 -6.62 -12.00 -32.92
CA ALA A 217 -7.73 -12.92 -32.70
C ALA A 217 -9.03 -12.17 -32.34
N ARG A 218 -8.92 -11.09 -31.57
CA ARG A 218 -10.05 -10.18 -31.28
C ARG A 218 -10.60 -9.50 -32.54
N ALA A 219 -9.74 -9.25 -33.54
CA ALA A 219 -10.12 -8.65 -34.81
C ALA A 219 -10.78 -9.63 -35.79
N GLY A 220 -10.33 -10.89 -35.82
CA GLY A 220 -10.95 -11.94 -36.66
C GLY A 220 -12.40 -12.28 -36.28
N ILE A 221 -12.82 -11.96 -35.05
CA ILE A 221 -14.18 -12.17 -34.53
C ILE A 221 -15.06 -10.92 -34.68
N ALA A 222 -14.47 -9.74 -34.93
CA ALA A 222 -15.13 -8.43 -34.90
C ALA A 222 -15.60 -7.90 -36.28
N SER A 223 -15.57 -8.73 -37.33
CA SER A 223 -15.98 -8.33 -38.69
C SER A 223 -17.48 -8.00 -38.88
N GLY A 224 -18.28 -7.89 -37.80
CA GLY A 224 -19.72 -7.66 -37.87
C GLY A 224 -20.26 -6.42 -37.14
N SER A 225 -19.59 -5.90 -36.11
CA SER A 225 -20.18 -4.82 -35.29
C SER A 225 -19.11 -3.92 -34.67
N GLY A 226 -19.31 -2.60 -34.77
CA GLY A 226 -18.34 -1.50 -34.69
C GLY A 226 -17.56 -1.26 -33.40
N SER A 227 -17.24 -2.30 -32.61
CA SER A 227 -16.30 -2.23 -31.51
C SER A 227 -14.88 -2.23 -32.07
N HIS A 228 -14.28 -1.04 -32.20
CA HIS A 228 -12.93 -0.85 -32.71
C HIS A 228 -11.88 -1.49 -31.78
N THR A 229 -11.62 -2.79 -31.92
CA THR A 229 -10.37 -3.38 -31.45
C THR A 229 -9.26 -2.81 -32.33
N ARG A 230 -8.54 -1.84 -31.78
CA ARG A 230 -7.46 -1.09 -32.44
C ARG A 230 -6.27 -1.99 -32.78
N THR A 231 -6.35 -2.69 -33.91
CA THR A 231 -5.28 -3.54 -34.50
C THR A 231 -4.22 -2.76 -35.26
N ASP A 232 -4.32 -1.45 -35.23
CA ASP A 232 -3.45 -0.52 -35.93
C ASP A 232 -2.21 -0.13 -35.11
N VAL A 233 -2.15 -0.47 -33.82
CA VAL A 233 -0.99 -0.13 -32.98
C VAL A 233 0.18 -1.07 -33.24
N HIS A 234 1.34 -0.51 -33.58
CA HIS A 234 2.56 -1.26 -33.85
C HIS A 234 3.40 -1.43 -32.57
N LEU A 235 3.59 -2.69 -32.15
CA LEU A 235 4.46 -3.04 -31.02
C LEU A 235 5.91 -3.17 -31.47
N HIS A 236 6.83 -2.47 -30.80
CA HIS A 236 8.26 -2.53 -31.05
C HIS A 236 9.03 -2.96 -29.79
N LEU A 237 10.03 -3.83 -29.96
CA LEU A 237 10.93 -4.26 -28.88
C LEU A 237 12.33 -3.72 -29.12
N ASP A 238 12.90 -3.11 -28.09
CA ASP A 238 14.27 -2.61 -28.10
C ASP A 238 14.97 -3.05 -26.81
N VAL A 239 15.80 -4.09 -26.89
CA VAL A 239 16.62 -4.54 -25.74
C VAL A 239 18.09 -4.26 -26.04
N SER A 240 18.77 -3.65 -25.07
CA SER A 240 20.21 -3.39 -25.16
C SER A 240 20.89 -3.61 -23.80
N PRO A 241 21.98 -4.41 -23.74
CA PRO A 241 22.52 -5.24 -24.82
C PRO A 241 21.57 -6.40 -25.22
N PRO A 242 21.69 -7.00 -26.42
CA PRO A 242 20.86 -8.13 -26.83
C PRO A 242 20.93 -9.34 -25.89
N GLU A 243 22.07 -9.57 -25.27
CA GLU A 243 22.34 -10.65 -24.30
C GLU A 243 21.94 -10.28 -22.86
N LEU A 244 21.09 -9.25 -22.68
CA LEU A 244 20.67 -8.80 -21.37
C LEU A 244 19.95 -9.93 -20.60
N THR A 245 20.46 -10.24 -19.40
CA THR A 245 19.83 -11.17 -18.46
C THR A 245 19.33 -10.44 -17.21
N ALA A 246 18.19 -10.89 -16.69
CA ALA A 246 17.58 -10.35 -15.48
C ALA A 246 17.27 -11.46 -14.46
N HIS A 247 17.23 -11.10 -13.18
CA HIS A 247 16.90 -12.00 -12.07
C HIS A 247 15.60 -11.58 -11.39
N ALA A 248 14.47 -12.09 -11.89
CA ALA A 248 13.14 -11.75 -11.40
C ALA A 248 12.20 -12.96 -11.54
N ASP A 249 10.96 -12.84 -11.06
CA ASP A 249 9.90 -13.83 -11.24
C ASP A 249 9.23 -13.63 -12.62
N PRO A 250 9.44 -14.54 -13.59
CA PRO A 250 8.99 -14.29 -14.96
C PRO A 250 7.47 -14.35 -15.13
N GLU A 251 6.72 -14.99 -14.23
CA GLU A 251 5.25 -14.96 -14.30
C GLU A 251 4.73 -13.57 -13.87
N ARG A 252 5.35 -12.99 -12.84
CA ARG A 252 4.98 -11.66 -12.36
C ARG A 252 5.43 -10.55 -13.29
N ILE A 253 6.62 -10.66 -13.88
CA ILE A 253 7.07 -9.72 -14.91
C ILE A 253 6.17 -9.80 -16.15
N HIS A 254 5.61 -10.98 -16.45
CA HIS A 254 4.71 -11.13 -17.59
C HIS A 254 3.46 -10.31 -17.35
N GLN A 255 2.88 -10.43 -16.15
CA GLN A 255 1.73 -9.64 -15.71
C GLN A 255 2.00 -8.13 -15.75
N VAL A 256 3.18 -7.67 -15.32
CA VAL A 256 3.58 -6.25 -15.42
C VAL A 256 3.59 -5.81 -16.89
N VAL A 257 4.34 -6.50 -17.74
CA VAL A 257 4.51 -6.12 -19.15
C VAL A 257 3.17 -6.17 -19.89
N ALA A 258 2.37 -7.21 -19.69
CA ALA A 258 1.06 -7.36 -20.31
C ALA A 258 0.11 -6.21 -19.91
N ASN A 259 0.06 -5.85 -18.63
CA ASN A 259 -0.76 -4.74 -18.14
C ASN A 259 -0.30 -3.39 -18.71
N LEU A 260 1.01 -3.17 -18.82
CA LEU A 260 1.56 -1.93 -19.38
C LEU A 260 1.30 -1.84 -20.89
N ILE A 261 1.46 -2.93 -21.64
CA ILE A 261 1.16 -2.99 -23.08
C ILE A 261 -0.33 -2.78 -23.33
N ASP A 262 -1.23 -3.45 -22.59
CA ASP A 262 -2.67 -3.29 -22.76
C ASP A 262 -3.10 -1.84 -22.50
N ASN A 263 -2.53 -1.19 -21.48
CA ASN A 263 -2.76 0.23 -21.22
C ASN A 263 -2.22 1.11 -22.36
N ALA A 264 -0.99 0.87 -22.82
CA ALA A 264 -0.36 1.63 -23.89
C ALA A 264 -1.13 1.53 -25.22
N VAL A 265 -1.55 0.32 -25.62
CA VAL A 265 -2.36 0.07 -26.83
C VAL A 265 -3.72 0.76 -26.71
N LYS A 266 -4.36 0.65 -25.55
CA LYS A 266 -5.67 1.26 -25.32
C LYS A 266 -5.66 2.78 -25.38
N HIS A 267 -4.56 3.43 -25.00
CA HIS A 267 -4.45 4.90 -24.95
C HIS A 267 -3.71 5.51 -26.15
N SER A 268 -3.03 4.70 -26.97
CA SER A 268 -2.38 5.14 -28.21
C SER A 268 -3.40 5.61 -29.27
N PRO A 269 -3.02 6.52 -30.19
CA PRO A 269 -3.82 6.88 -31.35
C PRO A 269 -3.87 5.74 -32.37
N ALA A 270 -4.76 5.89 -33.36
CA ALA A 270 -4.79 4.98 -34.50
C ALA A 270 -3.44 4.97 -35.23
N HIS A 271 -2.99 3.79 -35.65
CA HIS A 271 -1.64 3.56 -36.23
C HIS A 271 -0.46 3.97 -35.33
N GLY A 272 -0.70 4.16 -34.03
CA GLY A 272 0.31 4.57 -33.07
C GLY A 272 1.38 3.51 -32.83
N ARG A 273 2.52 3.93 -32.28
CA ARG A 273 3.60 3.03 -31.88
C ARG A 273 3.64 2.85 -30.36
N VAL A 274 3.77 1.60 -29.92
CA VAL A 274 4.12 1.26 -28.54
C VAL A 274 5.50 0.61 -28.54
N THR A 275 6.45 1.19 -27.81
CA THR A 275 7.81 0.68 -27.72
C THR A 275 8.10 0.16 -26.32
N VAL A 276 8.49 -1.10 -26.23
CA VAL A 276 9.00 -1.71 -25.00
C VAL A 276 10.52 -1.68 -25.08
N LYS A 277 11.14 -0.88 -24.20
CA LYS A 277 12.60 -0.82 -24.07
C LYS A 277 13.05 -1.58 -22.84
N ALA A 278 14.15 -2.32 -22.96
CA ALA A 278 14.79 -2.95 -21.83
C ALA A 278 16.29 -2.65 -21.83
N ARG A 279 16.80 -2.25 -20.68
CA ARG A 279 18.21 -1.89 -20.43
C ARG A 279 18.71 -2.55 -19.15
N ARG A 280 20.03 -2.67 -19.04
CA ARG A 280 20.67 -3.07 -17.79
C ARG A 280 20.50 -1.95 -16.75
N GLY A 281 20.04 -2.31 -15.55
CA GLY A 281 19.97 -1.37 -14.43
C GLY A 281 21.32 -1.18 -13.72
N ALA A 282 21.28 -0.57 -12.53
CA ALA A 282 22.47 -0.22 -11.75
C ALA A 282 23.28 -1.44 -11.23
N TRP A 283 22.64 -2.60 -11.05
CA TRP A 283 23.23 -3.78 -10.42
C TRP A 283 23.37 -4.96 -11.40
N PRO A 284 24.22 -5.97 -11.11
CA PRO A 284 24.25 -7.21 -11.88
C PRO A 284 22.86 -7.87 -11.93
N GLU A 285 22.42 -8.23 -13.13
CA GLU A 285 21.10 -8.82 -13.41
C GLU A 285 19.89 -7.95 -13.01
N SER A 286 20.11 -6.65 -12.82
CA SER A 286 19.02 -5.68 -12.68
C SER A 286 18.46 -5.28 -14.04
N LEU A 287 17.16 -4.96 -14.06
CA LEU A 287 16.42 -4.66 -15.29
C LEU A 287 15.77 -3.28 -15.16
N GLU A 288 16.00 -2.45 -16.15
CA GLU A 288 15.22 -1.25 -16.41
C GLU A 288 14.34 -1.52 -17.62
N LEU A 289 13.02 -1.41 -17.44
CA LEU A 289 12.01 -1.67 -18.47
C LEU A 289 11.19 -0.39 -18.65
N GLU A 290 11.09 0.09 -19.88
CA GLU A 290 10.24 1.21 -20.25
C GLU A 290 9.16 0.76 -21.23
N VAL A 291 7.93 1.25 -21.04
CA VAL A 291 6.86 1.15 -22.04
C VAL A 291 6.47 2.56 -22.45
N LEU A 292 6.67 2.87 -23.73
CA LEU A 292 6.41 4.17 -24.33
C LEU A 292 5.22 4.05 -25.29
N ASP A 293 4.27 4.95 -25.18
CA ASP A 293 3.15 5.09 -26.12
C ASP A 293 3.09 6.49 -26.74
N GLU A 294 2.27 6.65 -27.78
CA GLU A 294 2.04 7.94 -28.46
C GLU A 294 0.68 8.56 -28.10
N GLY A 295 0.10 8.15 -26.98
CA GLY A 295 -1.19 8.63 -26.48
C GLY A 295 -1.19 10.09 -26.01
N PRO A 296 -2.22 10.53 -25.28
CA PRO A 296 -2.29 11.89 -24.75
C PRO A 296 -1.34 12.15 -23.56
N GLY A 297 -0.66 11.13 -23.05
CA GLY A 297 0.16 11.22 -21.84
C GLY A 297 -0.67 11.26 -20.55
N ILE A 298 0.03 11.38 -19.41
CA ILE A 298 -0.58 11.48 -18.08
C ILE A 298 -0.19 12.83 -17.46
N PRO A 299 -1.15 13.66 -17.00
CA PRO A 299 -0.86 14.91 -16.30
C PRO A 299 0.04 14.70 -15.09
N ARG A 300 1.01 15.59 -14.84
CA ARG A 300 1.95 15.49 -13.71
C ARG A 300 1.26 15.34 -12.34
N SER A 301 0.09 15.97 -12.17
CA SER A 301 -0.73 15.86 -10.95
C SER A 301 -1.28 14.46 -10.70
N GLU A 302 -1.37 13.61 -11.73
CA GLU A 302 -1.95 12.27 -11.64
C GLU A 302 -0.89 11.16 -11.51
N TRP A 303 0.40 11.45 -11.67
CA TRP A 303 1.48 10.44 -11.71
C TRP A 303 1.52 9.49 -10.52
N HIS A 304 1.21 9.99 -9.32
CA HIS A 304 1.16 9.15 -8.12
C HIS A 304 -0.14 8.34 -8.04
N ARG A 305 -1.22 8.92 -8.56
CA ARG A 305 -2.58 8.41 -8.44
C ARG A 305 -2.94 7.36 -9.49
N VAL A 306 -2.29 7.35 -10.65
CA VAL A 306 -2.57 6.37 -11.72
C VAL A 306 -2.25 4.92 -11.33
N PHE A 307 -1.46 4.71 -10.27
CA PHE A 307 -1.19 3.38 -9.70
C PHE A 307 -2.10 3.03 -8.51
N GLU A 308 -3.05 3.91 -8.15
CA GLU A 308 -4.07 3.61 -7.15
C GLU A 308 -5.12 2.66 -7.73
N ARG A 309 -5.71 1.82 -6.86
CA ARG A 309 -6.73 0.84 -7.25
C ARG A 309 -7.98 1.57 -7.77
N PHE A 310 -8.55 1.08 -8.87
CA PHE A 310 -9.77 1.64 -9.50
C PHE A 310 -9.64 3.09 -9.99
N ASN A 311 -8.42 3.62 -10.05
CA ASN A 311 -8.22 4.97 -10.56
C ASN A 311 -8.35 4.96 -12.08
N ARG A 312 -9.40 5.63 -12.57
CA ARG A 312 -9.54 6.00 -13.96
C ARG A 312 -9.21 7.49 -14.01
N GLY A 313 -8.05 7.86 -14.58
CA GLY A 313 -7.67 9.27 -14.75
C GLY A 313 -8.82 10.08 -15.33
N ASN A 314 -8.89 11.38 -15.01
CA ASN A 314 -10.02 12.29 -15.28
C ASN A 314 -10.27 12.48 -16.79
N VAL A 315 -10.70 11.43 -17.48
CA VAL A 315 -11.21 11.48 -18.83
C VAL A 315 -12.71 11.33 -18.68
N ASN A 316 -13.38 12.48 -18.57
CA ASN A 316 -14.82 12.63 -18.77
C ASN A 316 -15.21 12.04 -20.13
N ARG A 317 -15.37 10.73 -20.21
CA ARG A 317 -16.18 10.09 -21.24
C ARG A 317 -17.51 9.74 -20.58
N PRO A 318 -18.64 10.22 -21.14
CA PRO A 318 -19.96 9.80 -20.68
C PRO A 318 -20.02 8.27 -20.61
N HIS A 319 -20.63 7.75 -19.56
CA HIS A 319 -20.96 6.34 -19.42
C HIS A 319 -21.96 5.95 -20.52
N GLY A 320 -21.46 5.65 -21.71
CA GLY A 320 -22.22 5.13 -22.84
C GLY A 320 -21.91 3.65 -23.06
N PRO A 321 -22.87 2.84 -23.54
CA PRO A 321 -22.64 1.46 -23.92
C PRO A 321 -21.65 1.45 -25.09
N GLY A 322 -20.40 1.04 -24.82
CA GLY A 322 -19.29 1.11 -25.78
C GLY A 322 -18.01 1.78 -25.26
N SER A 323 -18.00 2.33 -24.04
CA SER A 323 -16.73 2.67 -23.39
C SER A 323 -16.02 1.38 -22.98
N ASP A 324 -15.02 0.94 -23.75
CA ASP A 324 -14.06 -0.14 -23.41
C ASP A 324 -13.14 0.28 -22.24
N GLY A 325 -13.75 0.79 -21.16
CA GLY A 325 -13.10 1.24 -19.95
C GLY A 325 -12.58 0.05 -19.15
N GLY A 326 -11.27 -0.20 -19.28
CA GLY A 326 -10.51 -1.06 -18.37
C GLY A 326 -10.80 -0.79 -16.88
N THR A 327 -10.52 -1.80 -16.05
CA THR A 327 -10.91 -1.89 -14.64
C THR A 327 -10.21 -0.88 -13.72
N GLY A 328 -9.19 -0.17 -14.20
CA GLY A 328 -8.34 0.70 -13.37
C GLY A 328 -7.46 -0.08 -12.38
N LEU A 329 -7.35 -1.41 -12.55
CA LEU A 329 -6.56 -2.28 -11.68
C LEU A 329 -5.22 -2.68 -12.28
N GLY A 330 -5.07 -2.66 -13.61
CA GLY A 330 -3.86 -3.16 -14.29
C GLY A 330 -2.56 -2.48 -13.83
N LEU A 331 -2.56 -1.14 -13.70
CA LEU A 331 -1.40 -0.39 -13.22
C LEU A 331 -1.12 -0.64 -11.73
N ALA A 332 -2.16 -0.83 -10.92
CA ALA A 332 -2.01 -1.17 -9.50
C ALA A 332 -1.40 -2.57 -9.31
N ILE A 333 -1.80 -3.55 -10.13
CA ILE A 333 -1.21 -4.90 -10.15
C ILE A 333 0.26 -4.83 -10.61
N ALA A 334 0.54 -4.06 -11.66
CA ALA A 334 1.90 -3.87 -12.14
C ALA A 334 2.80 -3.26 -11.04
N ARG A 335 2.31 -2.23 -10.35
CA ARG A 335 3.02 -1.64 -9.20
C ARG A 335 3.29 -2.65 -8.11
N TRP A 336 2.27 -3.39 -7.70
CA TRP A 336 2.46 -4.42 -6.67
C TRP A 336 3.50 -5.46 -7.08
N ALA A 337 3.43 -5.97 -8.31
CA ALA A 337 4.35 -6.99 -8.78
C ALA A 337 5.79 -6.45 -8.75
N VAL A 338 6.00 -5.19 -9.11
CA VAL A 338 7.30 -4.50 -9.04
C VAL A 338 7.74 -4.29 -7.58
N ASP A 339 6.85 -3.83 -6.71
CA ASP A 339 7.13 -3.61 -5.28
C ASP A 339 7.52 -4.93 -4.59
N LEU A 340 6.88 -6.05 -4.94
CA LEU A 340 7.22 -7.39 -4.46
C LEU A 340 8.67 -7.77 -4.80
N HIS A 341 9.17 -7.35 -5.98
CA HIS A 341 10.56 -7.54 -6.36
C HIS A 341 11.54 -6.62 -5.61
N GLY A 342 11.05 -5.62 -4.87
CA GLY A 342 11.86 -4.54 -4.31
C GLY A 342 12.24 -3.49 -5.36
N GLY A 343 11.49 -3.42 -6.46
CA GLY A 343 11.69 -2.48 -7.55
C GLY A 343 10.96 -1.16 -7.35
N ARG A 344 10.91 -0.35 -8.41
CA ARG A 344 10.08 0.86 -8.48
C ARG A 344 9.42 0.97 -9.85
N ILE A 345 8.15 1.37 -9.86
CA ILE A 345 7.42 1.75 -11.06
C ILE A 345 7.02 3.23 -10.97
N GLY A 346 7.02 3.93 -12.09
CA GLY A 346 6.58 5.32 -12.13
C GLY A 346 6.31 5.81 -13.54
N VAL A 347 5.59 6.93 -13.65
CA VAL A 347 5.49 7.70 -14.88
C VAL A 347 6.76 8.54 -15.00
N ALA A 348 7.36 8.56 -16.18
CA ALA A 348 8.53 9.39 -16.49
C ALA A 348 8.17 10.41 -17.58
N GLU A 349 8.94 11.49 -17.66
CA GLU A 349 8.72 12.52 -18.69
C GLU A 349 8.88 11.90 -20.08
N SER A 350 8.00 12.27 -21.02
CA SER A 350 8.08 11.86 -22.42
C SER A 350 7.82 13.07 -23.29
N GLU A 351 8.56 13.18 -24.41
CA GLU A 351 8.32 14.22 -25.42
C GLU A 351 6.97 14.03 -26.12
N ARG A 352 6.52 12.77 -26.22
CA ARG A 352 5.26 12.36 -26.83
C ARG A 352 4.64 11.20 -26.04
N GLY A 353 3.34 11.28 -25.77
CA GLY A 353 2.57 10.24 -25.07
C GLY A 353 3.02 9.95 -23.64
N CYS A 354 2.81 8.72 -23.19
CA CYS A 354 3.16 8.28 -21.84
C CYS A 354 4.39 7.37 -21.85
N ARG A 355 5.28 7.59 -20.87
CA ARG A 355 6.40 6.70 -20.57
C ARG A 355 6.24 6.14 -19.17
N ILE A 356 6.13 4.82 -19.06
CA ILE A 356 6.14 4.13 -17.76
C ILE A 356 7.49 3.45 -17.61
N LEU A 357 8.18 3.76 -16.52
CA LEU A 357 9.49 3.23 -16.15
C LEU A 357 9.34 2.23 -15.00
N VAL A 358 9.91 1.05 -15.18
CA VAL A 358 10.00 -0.01 -14.18
C VAL A 358 11.47 -0.32 -13.94
N THR A 359 11.89 -0.30 -12.69
CA THR A 359 13.22 -0.71 -12.25
C THR A 359 13.08 -1.92 -11.35
N LEU A 360 13.83 -2.98 -11.64
CA LEU A 360 13.87 -4.20 -10.83
C LEU A 360 15.29 -4.38 -10.29
N PRO A 361 15.45 -4.65 -8.98
CA PRO A 361 16.75 -4.99 -8.44
C PRO A 361 17.20 -6.32 -9.04
N GLY A 362 18.50 -6.43 -9.28
CA GLY A 362 19.12 -7.68 -9.67
C GLY A 362 19.45 -8.54 -8.47
N LEU A 363 20.56 -9.25 -8.51
CA LEU A 363 21.09 -9.91 -7.33
C LEU A 363 21.52 -8.86 -6.30
N PRO A 364 21.20 -9.04 -4.99
CA PRO A 364 21.72 -8.16 -3.96
C PRO A 364 23.24 -8.18 -4.04
N SER A 365 23.87 -7.01 -4.17
CA SER A 365 25.31 -6.89 -3.97
C SER A 365 25.58 -7.29 -2.52
N LEU A 366 26.22 -8.43 -2.31
CA LEU A 366 26.87 -8.70 -1.04
C LEU A 366 27.85 -7.53 -0.80
N PRO A 367 27.75 -6.77 0.30
CA PRO A 367 28.77 -5.80 0.62
C PRO A 367 30.10 -6.56 0.80
N SER A 368 31.09 -6.18 0.00
CA SER A 368 32.47 -6.64 0.07
C SER A 368 33.18 -6.18 1.33
#